data_AF-A0A920U515-F1
#
_entry.id   AF-A0A920U515-F1
#
_cell.length_a   1.000
_cell.length_b   1.000
_cell.length_c   1.000
_cell.angle_alpha   90.00
_cell.angle_beta   90.00
_cell.angle_gamma   90.00
#
_symmetry.space_group_name_H-M   'P 1'
#
loop_
_entity.id
_entity.type
_entity.pdbx_description
1 polymer ?
#
loop_
_entity_poly.entity_id
_entity_poly.type
_entity_poly.pdbx_seq_one_letter_code
_entity_poly.pdbx_strand_id
1 'polypeptide(L)'
;MLERERLVSKKISKTTSVTSQMDEEPEDDDVHIGPSDHVPWLKDRKWCYIRMEGRVFGGAPLNLELKLEVWDSPNSAGVVVDAIRCAKVALDRGQGGAIEGPSAYYMKSPPFQHTDDQARDLVESFIAEEASTE
;
A
#
# COMPACT_ATOMS: atom_id res chain seq x y z
N MET A 1 -20.58 -2.72 0.50
CA MET A 1 -20.43 -1.95 -0.76
C MET A 1 -20.80 -2.91 -1.88
N LEU A 2 -21.95 -2.72 -2.56
CA LEU A 2 -22.64 -3.76 -3.35
C LEU A 2 -22.28 -3.81 -4.85
N GLU A 3 -21.22 -3.14 -5.27
CA GLU A 3 -20.84 -3.04 -6.68
C GLU A 3 -19.74 -4.07 -7.02
N ARG A 4 -20.16 -5.21 -7.59
CA ARG A 4 -19.31 -6.40 -7.81
C ARG A 4 -18.08 -6.11 -8.69
N GLU A 5 -18.17 -5.20 -9.65
CA GLU A 5 -17.06 -4.86 -10.56
C GLU A 5 -15.89 -4.17 -9.82
N ARG A 6 -16.19 -3.27 -8.86
CA ARG A 6 -15.15 -2.60 -8.05
C ARG A 6 -14.47 -3.56 -7.06
N LEU A 7 -15.07 -4.70 -6.76
CA LEU A 7 -14.47 -5.71 -5.88
C LEU A 7 -13.31 -6.44 -6.56
N VAL A 8 -13.37 -6.64 -7.87
CA VAL A 8 -12.31 -7.33 -8.63
C VAL A 8 -11.03 -6.50 -8.66
N SER A 9 -11.13 -5.23 -9.07
CA SER A 9 -9.97 -4.32 -9.10
C SER A 9 -9.35 -4.11 -7.72
N LYS A 10 -10.19 -4.01 -6.67
CA LYS A 10 -9.71 -3.93 -5.28
C LYS A 10 -9.01 -5.20 -4.82
N LYS A 11 -9.46 -6.38 -5.28
CA LYS A 11 -8.79 -7.64 -4.96
C LYS A 11 -7.39 -7.63 -5.56
N ILE A 12 -7.28 -7.35 -6.87
CA ILE A 12 -6.00 -7.32 -7.59
C ILE A 12 -5.03 -6.34 -6.94
N SER A 13 -5.42 -5.07 -6.79
CA SER A 13 -4.54 -4.03 -6.23
C SER A 13 -4.06 -4.34 -4.80
N LYS A 14 -4.90 -4.93 -3.95
CA LYS A 14 -4.50 -5.31 -2.60
C LYS A 14 -3.61 -6.55 -2.60
N THR A 15 -3.92 -7.55 -3.43
CA THR A 15 -3.10 -8.76 -3.53
C THR A 15 -1.70 -8.39 -4.01
N THR A 16 -1.59 -7.68 -5.12
CA THR A 16 -0.30 -7.25 -5.67
C THR A 16 0.49 -6.39 -4.68
N SER A 17 -0.17 -5.50 -3.93
CA SER A 17 0.49 -4.66 -2.92
C SER A 17 1.08 -5.45 -1.75
N VAL A 18 0.56 -6.65 -1.45
CA VAL A 18 1.12 -7.50 -0.39
C VAL A 18 2.17 -8.44 -0.97
N THR A 19 1.89 -9.08 -2.11
CA THR A 19 2.83 -10.01 -2.73
C THR A 19 4.09 -9.32 -3.25
N SER A 20 4.02 -8.04 -3.63
CA SER A 20 5.20 -7.25 -4.02
C SER A 20 6.20 -7.02 -2.89
N GLN A 21 5.80 -7.26 -1.64
CA GLN A 21 6.65 -7.11 -0.46
C GLN A 21 7.27 -8.45 -0.02
N MET A 22 6.95 -9.55 -0.70
CA MET A 22 7.47 -10.89 -0.39
C MET A 22 8.69 -11.18 -1.25
N ASP A 23 9.69 -11.86 -0.68
CA ASP A 23 10.89 -12.28 -1.42
C ASP A 23 10.57 -13.32 -2.50
N GLU A 24 9.57 -14.16 -2.24
CA GLU A 24 9.09 -15.20 -3.14
C GLU A 24 7.58 -15.02 -3.35
N GLU A 25 7.14 -15.14 -4.60
CA GLU A 25 5.73 -15.07 -4.93
C GLU A 25 5.02 -16.34 -4.40
N PRO A 26 4.00 -16.18 -3.55
CA PRO A 26 3.27 -17.31 -3.01
C PRO A 26 2.43 -18.00 -4.09
N GLU A 27 2.18 -19.29 -3.93
CA GLU A 27 1.24 -20.00 -4.80
C GLU A 27 -0.16 -19.37 -4.69
N ASP A 28 -0.94 -19.44 -5.78
CA ASP A 28 -2.27 -18.81 -5.85
C ASP A 28 -3.23 -19.25 -4.72
N ASP A 29 -3.07 -20.48 -4.24
CA ASP A 29 -3.87 -21.06 -3.16
C ASP A 29 -3.37 -20.69 -1.75
N ASP A 30 -2.15 -20.14 -1.63
CA ASP A 30 -1.53 -19.73 -0.37
C ASP A 30 -1.77 -18.25 -0.02
N VAL A 31 -2.36 -17.47 -0.93
CA VAL A 31 -2.76 -16.08 -0.66
C VAL A 31 -4.22 -15.81 -0.95
N HIS A 32 -4.94 -15.39 0.10
CA HIS A 32 -6.30 -14.92 -0.02
C HIS A 32 -6.48 -13.54 0.62
N ILE A 33 -6.76 -12.53 -0.22
CA ILE A 33 -7.14 -11.20 0.23
C ILE A 33 -8.59 -10.92 -0.15
N GLY A 34 -9.44 -10.95 0.86
CA GLY A 34 -10.89 -10.78 0.70
C GLY A 34 -11.32 -9.34 0.37
N PRO A 35 -12.49 -9.18 -0.28
CA PRO A 35 -13.11 -7.87 -0.43
C PRO A 35 -13.49 -7.28 0.95
N SER A 36 -13.48 -5.95 1.04
CA SER A 36 -13.95 -5.26 2.26
C SER A 36 -15.47 -5.23 2.26
N ASP A 37 -16.09 -5.84 3.27
CA ASP A 37 -17.54 -5.72 3.47
C ASP A 37 -17.90 -4.40 4.16
N HIS A 38 -19.16 -3.97 4.04
CA HIS A 38 -19.67 -2.80 4.73
C HIS A 38 -20.54 -3.20 5.91
N VAL A 39 -20.06 -2.85 7.10
CA VAL A 39 -20.74 -3.11 8.37
C VAL A 39 -21.23 -1.78 8.94
N PRO A 40 -22.54 -1.47 8.93
CA PRO A 40 -23.04 -0.12 9.17
C PRO A 40 -22.64 0.50 10.51
N TRP A 41 -22.55 -0.31 11.57
CA TRP A 41 -22.21 0.18 12.92
C TRP A 41 -20.72 0.48 13.13
N LEU A 42 -19.85 0.06 12.21
CA LEU A 42 -18.43 0.40 12.29
C LEU A 42 -18.17 1.86 11.90
N LYS A 43 -19.07 2.49 11.14
CA LYS A 43 -18.91 3.86 10.62
C LYS A 43 -17.60 3.99 9.83
N ASP A 44 -16.64 4.79 10.30
CA ASP A 44 -15.31 4.99 9.68
C ASP A 44 -14.24 4.00 10.20
N ARG A 45 -14.60 3.17 11.18
CA ARG A 45 -13.68 2.16 11.69
C ARG A 45 -13.59 0.99 10.72
N LYS A 46 -12.38 0.53 10.50
CA LYS A 46 -12.06 -0.58 9.62
C LYS A 46 -11.40 -1.67 10.42
N TRP A 47 -11.96 -2.86 10.31
CA TRP A 47 -11.40 -4.07 10.90
C TRP A 47 -10.73 -4.88 9.80
N CYS A 48 -9.50 -5.30 10.06
CA CYS A 48 -8.75 -6.20 9.20
C CYS A 48 -8.27 -7.38 10.06
N TYR A 49 -8.62 -8.58 9.62
CA TYR A 49 -8.10 -9.82 10.19
C TYR A 49 -7.02 -10.35 9.25
N ILE A 50 -5.85 -10.61 9.82
CA ILE A 50 -4.69 -11.13 9.10
C ILE A 50 -4.33 -12.45 9.76
N ARG A 51 -4.25 -13.52 8.95
CA ARG A 51 -3.71 -14.80 9.36
C ARG A 51 -2.51 -15.11 8.46
N MET A 52 -1.41 -15.50 9.08
CA MET A 52 -0.20 -15.91 8.39
C MET A 52 0.32 -17.19 9.00
N GLU A 53 0.71 -18.13 8.15
CA GLU A 53 1.35 -19.38 8.54
C GLU A 53 2.77 -19.41 8.02
N GLY A 54 3.65 -20.07 8.75
CA GLY A 54 5.06 -20.14 8.37
C GLY A 54 5.80 -21.24 9.10
N ARG A 55 7.11 -21.26 8.92
CA ARG A 55 8.01 -22.21 9.57
C ARG A 55 9.20 -21.46 10.15
N VAL A 56 9.64 -21.87 11.33
CA VAL A 56 10.86 -21.37 11.97
C VAL A 56 11.98 -22.40 11.89
N PHE A 57 13.07 -22.18 12.61
CA PHE A 57 14.22 -23.07 12.67
C PHE A 57 13.82 -24.55 12.87
N GLY A 58 14.42 -25.44 12.07
CA GLY A 58 14.11 -26.87 12.08
C GLY A 58 12.75 -27.23 11.46
N GLY A 59 12.12 -26.32 10.72
CA GLY A 59 10.83 -26.57 10.06
C GLY A 59 9.63 -26.57 11.00
N ALA A 60 9.83 -26.13 12.26
CA ALA A 60 8.76 -26.06 13.25
C ALA A 60 7.67 -25.06 12.80
N PRO A 61 6.39 -25.46 12.83
CA PRO A 61 5.31 -24.64 12.30
C PRO A 61 5.03 -23.41 13.19
N LEU A 62 4.63 -22.32 12.55
CA LEU A 62 4.22 -21.06 13.16
C LEU A 62 2.84 -20.66 12.60
N ASN A 63 1.98 -20.15 13.46
CA ASN A 63 0.73 -19.50 13.06
C ASN A 63 0.61 -18.16 13.77
N LEU A 64 0.22 -17.12 13.02
CA LEU A 64 0.01 -15.77 13.50
C LEU A 64 -1.40 -15.34 13.12
N GLU A 65 -2.16 -14.85 14.10
CA GLU A 65 -3.46 -14.22 13.89
C GLU A 65 -3.44 -12.81 14.50
N LEU A 66 -3.86 -11.82 13.72
CA LEU A 66 -3.88 -10.41 14.10
C LEU A 66 -5.22 -9.78 13.72
N LYS A 67 -5.79 -8.99 14.63
CA LYS A 67 -6.89 -8.06 14.34
C LYS A 67 -6.38 -6.63 14.42
N LEU A 68 -6.42 -5.93 13.29
CA LEU A 68 -6.13 -4.51 13.19
C LEU A 68 -7.45 -3.72 13.14
N GLU A 69 -7.58 -2.73 14.03
CA GLU A 69 -8.67 -1.75 14.03
C GLU A 69 -8.11 -0.35 13.87
N VAL A 70 -8.57 0.35 12.83
CA VAL A 70 -8.13 1.71 12.51
C VAL A 70 -9.31 2.58 12.09
N TRP A 71 -9.10 3.89 12.12
CA TRP A 71 -9.97 4.85 11.45
C TRP A 71 -9.46 5.05 10.01
N ASP A 72 -10.26 4.71 8.99
CA ASP A 72 -9.79 4.68 7.59
C ASP A 72 -9.57 6.11 7.04
N SER A 73 -10.44 7.05 7.41
CA SER A 73 -10.33 8.43 6.90
C SER A 73 -9.09 9.17 7.44
N PRO A 74 -8.80 9.21 8.76
CA PRO A 74 -7.59 9.85 9.27
C PRO A 74 -6.30 9.18 8.77
N ASN A 75 -6.29 7.86 8.64
CA ASN A 75 -5.13 7.13 8.12
C ASN A 75 -4.79 7.53 6.67
N SER A 76 -5.81 7.67 5.82
CA SER A 76 -5.61 8.08 4.43
C SER A 76 -5.36 9.58 4.26
N ALA A 77 -5.87 10.42 5.16
CA ALA A 77 -5.69 11.86 5.09
C ALA A 77 -4.21 12.27 5.12
N GLY A 78 -3.40 11.68 6.02
CA GLY A 78 -1.96 11.97 6.10
C GLY A 78 -1.22 11.63 4.79
N VAL A 79 -1.47 10.43 4.27
CA VAL A 79 -0.92 9.97 2.98
C VAL A 79 -1.25 10.93 1.84
N VAL A 80 -2.51 11.39 1.76
CA VAL A 80 -2.96 12.29 0.69
C VAL A 80 -2.34 13.68 0.82
N VAL A 81 -2.21 14.23 2.02
CA VAL A 81 -1.52 15.52 2.24
C VAL A 81 -0.09 15.45 1.70
N ASP A 82 0.63 14.38 2.00
CA ASP A 82 2.03 14.23 1.61
C ASP A 82 2.18 14.02 0.10
N ALA A 83 1.30 13.24 -0.50
CA ALA A 83 1.24 13.08 -1.96
C ALA A 83 0.97 14.42 -2.68
N ILE A 84 0.07 15.27 -2.16
CA ILE A 84 -0.21 16.60 -2.71
C ILE A 84 1.01 17.51 -2.60
N ARG A 85 1.73 17.47 -1.47
CA ARG A 85 2.97 18.24 -1.29
C ARG A 85 4.03 17.81 -2.30
N CYS A 86 4.20 16.50 -2.52
CA CYS A 86 5.11 15.98 -3.54
C CYS A 86 4.70 16.40 -4.96
N ALA A 87 3.39 16.40 -5.26
CA ALA A 87 2.89 16.87 -6.55
C ALA A 87 3.19 18.37 -6.77
N LYS A 88 3.12 19.19 -5.72
CA LYS A 88 3.50 20.61 -5.80
C LYS A 88 5.00 20.79 -6.06
N VAL A 89 5.85 20.00 -5.39
CA VAL A 89 7.30 19.99 -5.64
C VAL A 89 7.62 19.59 -7.08
N ALA A 90 6.98 18.53 -7.58
CA ALA A 90 7.14 18.08 -8.97
C ALA A 90 6.73 19.18 -9.97
N LEU A 91 5.61 19.85 -9.71
CA LEU A 91 5.14 20.97 -10.52
C LEU A 91 6.16 22.12 -10.54
N ASP A 92 6.73 22.47 -9.39
CA ASP A 92 7.74 23.53 -9.29
C ASP A 92 9.05 23.17 -10.00
N ARG A 93 9.37 21.89 -10.11
CA ARG A 93 10.50 21.36 -10.89
C ARG A 93 10.18 21.14 -12.37
N GLY A 94 8.98 21.50 -12.84
CA GLY A 94 8.55 21.29 -14.23
C GLY A 94 8.40 19.80 -14.62
N GLN A 95 8.28 18.91 -13.63
CA GLN A 95 8.13 17.47 -13.86
C GLN A 95 6.65 17.12 -14.10
N GLY A 96 6.41 16.17 -15.01
CA GLY A 96 5.07 15.68 -15.34
C GLY A 96 5.03 14.16 -15.42
N GLY A 97 3.82 13.61 -15.52
CA GLY A 97 3.61 12.16 -15.48
C GLY A 97 3.63 11.60 -14.06
N ALA A 98 3.83 10.29 -13.94
CA ALA A 98 3.93 9.63 -12.64
C ALA A 98 5.32 9.86 -12.05
N ILE A 99 5.38 10.45 -10.85
CA ILE A 99 6.62 10.68 -10.13
C ILE A 99 6.95 9.41 -9.35
N GLU A 100 7.99 8.70 -9.75
CA GLU A 100 8.24 7.31 -9.33
C GLU A 100 8.24 7.13 -7.80
N GLY A 101 9.12 7.84 -7.07
CA GLY A 101 9.23 7.72 -5.61
C GLY A 101 7.91 8.00 -4.87
N PRO A 102 7.30 9.19 -5.02
CA PRO A 102 5.99 9.49 -4.44
C PRO A 102 4.88 8.52 -4.86
N SER A 103 4.86 8.07 -6.12
CA SER A 103 3.85 7.14 -6.60
C SER A 103 4.00 5.78 -5.93
N ALA A 104 5.22 5.27 -5.84
CA ALA A 104 5.54 3.99 -5.20
C ALA A 104 5.20 3.99 -3.70
N TYR A 105 5.45 5.10 -3.01
CA TYR A 105 5.26 5.18 -1.57
C TYR A 105 3.80 5.45 -1.14
N TYR A 106 3.07 6.29 -1.87
CA TYR A 106 1.72 6.71 -1.46
C TYR A 106 0.57 5.92 -2.14
N MET A 107 0.84 5.16 -3.20
CA MET A 107 -0.19 4.45 -3.97
C MET A 107 0.00 2.93 -3.90
N LYS A 108 -1.11 2.18 -3.88
CA LYS A 108 -1.08 0.70 -3.82
C LYS A 108 -0.74 0.03 -5.15
N SER A 109 -0.83 0.77 -6.24
CA SER A 109 -0.61 0.27 -7.59
C SER A 109 0.12 1.34 -8.40
N PRO A 110 1.38 1.62 -8.04
CA PRO A 110 2.25 2.51 -8.79
C PRO A 110 2.58 1.90 -10.17
N PRO A 111 3.08 2.70 -11.13
CA PRO A 111 3.59 2.18 -12.41
C PRO A 111 4.76 1.20 -12.24
N PHE A 112 5.61 1.44 -11.23
CA PHE A 112 6.73 0.58 -10.85
C PHE A 112 6.58 0.24 -9.37
N GLN A 113 6.46 -1.05 -9.07
CA GLN A 113 6.41 -1.54 -7.68
C GLN A 113 7.82 -1.55 -7.10
N HIS A 114 7.93 -1.07 -5.87
CA HIS A 114 9.13 -1.10 -5.04
C HIS A 114 8.75 -1.69 -3.69
N THR A 115 9.73 -2.26 -2.98
CA THR A 115 9.49 -2.60 -1.57
C THR A 115 9.25 -1.32 -0.76
N ASP A 116 8.51 -1.42 0.35
CA ASP A 116 8.13 -0.24 1.14
C ASP A 116 9.34 0.57 1.61
N ASP A 117 10.45 -0.08 1.96
CA ASP A 117 11.70 0.58 2.34
C ASP A 117 12.36 1.30 1.16
N GLN A 118 12.39 0.67 -0.02
CA GLN A 118 12.90 1.32 -1.24
C GLN A 118 12.03 2.51 -1.63
N ALA A 119 10.70 2.36 -1.58
CA ALA A 119 9.76 3.43 -1.88
C ALA A 119 9.94 4.62 -0.93
N ARG A 120 10.20 4.35 0.36
CA ARG A 120 10.54 5.38 1.35
C ARG A 120 11.81 6.12 0.97
N ASP A 121 12.88 5.40 0.65
CA ASP A 121 14.17 6.01 0.32
C ASP A 121 14.08 6.86 -0.97
N LEU A 122 13.29 6.40 -1.95
CA LEU A 122 13.02 7.14 -3.19
C LEU A 122 12.24 8.43 -2.94
N VAL A 123 11.20 8.41 -2.09
CA VAL A 123 10.44 9.62 -1.80
C VAL A 123 11.25 10.62 -0.97
N GLU A 124 12.06 10.16 -0.01
CA GLU A 124 12.96 11.02 0.77
C GLU A 124 14.02 11.66 -0.13
N SER A 125 14.60 10.90 -1.05
CA SER A 125 15.55 11.42 -2.04
C SER A 125 14.88 12.47 -2.94
N PHE A 126 13.67 12.18 -3.43
CA PHE A 126 12.89 13.12 -4.22
C PHE A 126 12.61 14.43 -3.45
N ILE A 127 12.29 14.36 -2.15
CA ILE A 127 12.04 15.55 -1.32
C ILE A 127 13.34 16.34 -1.09
N ALA A 128 14.46 15.66 -0.86
CA ALA A 128 15.75 16.26 -0.55
C ALA A 128 16.45 16.94 -1.75
N GLU A 129 16.13 16.55 -2.98
CA GLU A 129 16.65 17.21 -4.19
C GLU A 129 16.29 18.72 -4.20
N GLU A 130 17.29 19.59 -4.18
CA GLU A 130 17.03 21.01 -4.39
C GLU A 130 16.64 21.28 -5.85
N ALA A 131 15.72 22.22 -6.08
CA ALA A 131 15.42 22.67 -7.42
C ALA A 131 16.71 23.25 -8.03
N SER A 132 17.22 22.60 -9.08
CA SER A 132 18.30 23.16 -9.90
C SER A 132 17.87 24.54 -10.35
N THR A 133 18.47 25.55 -9.73
CA THR A 133 18.14 26.96 -9.97
C THR A 133 18.81 27.34 -11.29
N GLU A 134 18.04 27.37 -12.37
CA GLU A 134 18.42 28.08 -13.61
C GLU A 134 17.99 29.55 -13.54
#